data_AF-A0A9E2CDV5-F1
#
_entry.id   AF-A0A9E2CDV5-F1
#
_cell.length_a   1.000
_cell.length_b   1.000
_cell.length_c   1.000
_cell.angle_alpha   90.00
_cell.angle_beta   90.00
_cell.angle_gamma   90.00
#
_symmetry.space_group_name_H-M   'P 1'
#
loop_
_entity.id
_entity.type
_entity.pdbx_description
1 polymer ?
#
loop_
_entity_poly.entity_id
_entity_poly.type
_entity_poly.pdbx_seq_one_letter_code
_entity_poly.pdbx_strand_id
1 'polypeptide(L)'
;MNTMLIVAMQTNDNTASTFAAKVCADYSVTVGGVTYGDWYLPSEYELNLLYQQRSVVSGFGSGYYWSSTEYSSNLAWYQYFLNGFQNYYDEYRTFGVHAVRAF
;
A
#
# COMPACT_ATOMS: atom_id res chain seq x y z
N MET A 1 -2.98 -1.03 -22.86
CA MET A 1 -4.11 -1.55 -22.07
C MET A 1 -3.73 -1.29 -20.61
N ASN A 2 -4.21 -0.18 -20.06
CA ASN A 2 -3.76 0.33 -18.77
C ASN A 2 -4.63 -0.31 -17.70
N THR A 3 -4.10 -1.35 -17.06
CA THR A 3 -4.74 -2.05 -15.94
C THR A 3 -4.90 -1.08 -14.78
N MET A 4 -6.11 -0.54 -14.64
CA MET A 4 -6.58 0.06 -13.40
C MET A 4 -6.48 -1.01 -12.31
N LEU A 5 -5.48 -0.90 -11.45
CA LEU A 5 -5.39 -1.69 -10.22
C LEU A 5 -6.32 -1.05 -9.19
N ILE A 6 -7.49 -1.64 -9.01
CA ILE A 6 -8.42 -1.29 -7.95
C ILE A 6 -7.91 -1.87 -6.62
N VAL A 7 -7.92 -0.98 -5.63
CA VAL A 7 -7.69 -1.19 -4.20
C VAL A 7 -8.60 -2.30 -3.66
N ALA A 8 -8.04 -3.26 -2.91
CA ALA A 8 -8.83 -4.26 -2.21
C ALA A 8 -9.65 -3.61 -1.08
N MET A 9 -10.98 -3.70 -1.17
CA MET A 9 -11.92 -3.25 -0.13
C MET A 9 -12.28 -4.40 0.82
N GLN A 10 -12.50 -4.03 2.09
CA GLN A 10 -12.51 -4.82 3.33
C GLN A 10 -13.51 -5.99 3.44
N THR A 11 -13.15 -6.98 4.27
CA THR A 11 -14.11 -7.74 5.10
C THR A 11 -13.62 -7.85 6.55
N ASN A 12 -14.57 -7.91 7.47
CA ASN A 12 -14.48 -7.63 8.90
C ASN A 12 -13.69 -8.70 9.70
N ASP A 13 -12.50 -8.37 10.25
CA ASP A 13 -11.99 -8.93 11.53
C ASP A 13 -10.63 -8.33 12.00
N ASN A 14 -10.65 -7.18 12.69
CA ASN A 14 -9.73 -6.75 13.76
C ASN A 14 -8.18 -6.93 13.69
N THR A 15 -7.49 -6.68 12.57
CA THR A 15 -6.00 -6.55 12.49
C THR A 15 -5.55 -5.74 11.27
N ALA A 16 -6.01 -4.49 11.13
CA ALA A 16 -5.93 -3.74 9.86
C ALA A 16 -4.51 -3.46 9.31
N SER A 17 -3.47 -3.40 10.17
CA SER A 17 -2.05 -3.44 9.78
C SER A 17 -1.64 -4.78 9.16
N THR A 18 -2.10 -5.88 9.77
CA THR A 18 -1.97 -7.23 9.20
C THR A 18 -2.77 -7.33 7.89
N PHE A 19 -3.94 -6.72 7.75
CA PHE A 19 -4.69 -6.75 6.49
C PHE A 19 -3.98 -6.00 5.37
N ALA A 20 -3.46 -4.79 5.61
CA ALA A 20 -2.77 -4.06 4.56
C ALA A 20 -1.54 -4.84 4.05
N ALA A 21 -0.73 -5.37 4.98
CA ALA A 21 0.42 -6.19 4.64
C ALA A 21 0.03 -7.52 3.98
N LYS A 22 -1.01 -8.19 4.50
CA LYS A 22 -1.50 -9.47 3.99
C LYS A 22 -2.15 -9.32 2.62
N VAL A 23 -2.90 -8.25 2.36
CA VAL A 23 -3.46 -7.96 1.04
C VAL A 23 -2.35 -7.83 0.02
N CYS A 24 -1.24 -7.17 0.37
CA CYS A 24 -0.07 -7.12 -0.51
C CYS A 24 0.59 -8.49 -0.65
N ALA A 25 0.75 -9.25 0.44
CA ALA A 25 1.39 -10.57 0.40
C ALA A 25 0.57 -11.64 -0.36
N ASP A 26 -0.75 -11.58 -0.29
CA ASP A 26 -1.66 -12.50 -1.00
C ASP A 26 -1.87 -12.08 -2.46
N TYR A 27 -1.43 -10.86 -2.84
CA TYR A 27 -1.54 -10.37 -4.20
C TYR A 27 -0.59 -11.15 -5.12
N SER A 28 -1.10 -11.60 -6.27
CA SER A 28 -0.28 -12.18 -7.31
C SER A 28 -0.79 -11.80 -8.69
N VAL A 29 0.14 -11.68 -9.64
CA VAL A 29 -0.16 -11.33 -11.02
C VAL A 29 0.67 -12.18 -11.97
N THR A 30 0.05 -12.73 -13.01
CA THR A 30 0.75 -13.48 -14.06
C THR A 30 0.86 -12.61 -15.30
N VAL A 31 2.09 -12.27 -15.70
CA VAL A 31 2.38 -11.49 -16.91
C VAL A 31 3.32 -12.29 -17.79
N GLY A 32 2.92 -12.54 -19.04
CA GLY A 32 3.74 -13.30 -19.99
C GLY A 32 4.08 -14.73 -19.55
N GLY A 33 3.24 -15.35 -18.71
CA GLY A 33 3.47 -16.70 -18.17
C GLY A 33 4.34 -16.77 -16.91
N VAL A 34 4.83 -15.62 -16.41
CA VAL A 34 5.55 -15.53 -15.13
C VAL A 34 4.61 -15.01 -14.06
N THR A 35 4.51 -15.73 -12.93
CA THR A 35 3.72 -15.31 -11.77
C THR A 35 4.60 -14.56 -10.78
N TYR A 36 4.17 -13.34 -10.44
CA TYR A 36 4.77 -12.47 -9.44
C TYR A 36 3.86 -12.46 -8.22
N GLY A 37 4.34 -12.96 -7.08
CA GLY A 37 3.59 -13.09 -5.82
C GLY A 37 4.38 -12.61 -4.59
N ASP A 38 5.58 -12.09 -4.81
CA ASP A 38 6.53 -11.58 -3.83
C ASP A 38 6.28 -10.11 -3.50
N TRP A 39 5.00 -9.75 -3.44
CA TRP A 39 4.55 -8.39 -3.20
C TRP A 39 4.47 -8.11 -1.69
N TYR A 40 4.85 -6.91 -1.29
CA TYR A 40 4.79 -6.47 0.11
C TYR A 40 4.27 -5.04 0.23
N LEU A 41 3.80 -4.69 1.42
CA LEU A 41 3.37 -3.33 1.74
C LEU A 41 4.61 -2.45 1.98
N PRO A 42 4.77 -1.32 1.26
CA PRO A 42 5.95 -0.48 1.35
C PRO A 42 6.09 0.11 2.75
N SER A 43 7.32 0.26 3.22
CA SER A 43 7.64 1.03 4.42
C SER A 43 7.32 2.51 4.25
N GLU A 44 7.27 3.27 5.34
CA GLU A 44 7.08 4.74 5.30
C GLU A 44 8.09 5.41 4.35
N TYR A 45 9.34 4.95 4.37
CA TYR A 45 10.40 5.46 3.51
C TYR A 45 10.17 5.13 2.03
N GLU A 46 9.86 3.88 1.71
CA GLU A 46 9.56 3.46 0.34
C GLU A 46 8.31 4.17 -0.21
N LEU A 47 7.29 4.35 0.63
CA LEU A 47 6.08 5.08 0.28
C LEU A 47 6.38 6.54 -0.06
N ASN A 48 7.31 7.17 0.65
CA ASN A 48 7.77 8.52 0.34
C ASN A 48 8.55 8.60 -0.98
N LEU A 49 9.40 7.60 -1.27
CA LEU A 49 10.07 7.50 -2.57
C LEU A 49 9.07 7.36 -3.71
N LEU A 50 8.02 6.54 -3.52
CA LEU A 50 6.93 6.41 -4.49
C LEU A 50 6.19 7.73 -4.69
N TYR A 51 5.92 8.48 -3.62
CA TYR A 51 5.32 9.81 -3.71
C TYR A 51 6.20 10.78 -4.52
N GLN A 52 7.52 10.80 -4.28
CA GLN A 52 8.46 11.64 -5.03
C GLN A 52 8.50 11.26 -6.52
N GLN A 53 8.32 9.98 -6.84
CA GLN A 53 8.30 9.45 -8.19
C GLN A 53 6.88 9.29 -8.76
N ARG A 54 5.84 9.87 -8.13
CA ARG A 54 4.43 9.70 -8.54
C ARG A 54 4.12 10.19 -9.96
N SER A 55 4.97 11.04 -10.54
CA SER A 55 4.86 11.48 -11.95
C SER A 55 5.34 10.41 -12.93
N VAL A 56 6.22 9.50 -12.50
CA VAL A 56 6.77 8.40 -13.30
C VAL A 56 5.98 7.11 -13.03
N VAL A 57 5.63 6.88 -11.77
CA VAL A 57 4.87 5.70 -11.34
C VAL A 57 3.37 6.00 -11.43
N SER A 58 2.71 5.44 -12.44
CA SER A 58 1.25 5.52 -12.57
C SER A 58 0.56 4.59 -11.57
N GLY A 59 -0.67 4.93 -11.15
CA GLY A 59 -1.48 4.07 -10.28
C GLY A 59 -1.72 4.63 -8.87
N PHE A 60 -1.15 5.80 -8.56
CA PHE A 60 -1.49 6.54 -7.35
C PHE A 60 -2.66 7.49 -7.59
N GLY A 61 -3.67 7.39 -6.72
CA GLY A 61 -4.70 8.40 -6.57
C GLY A 61 -4.29 9.46 -5.55
N SER A 62 -5.09 10.52 -5.42
CA SER A 62 -4.91 11.59 -4.43
C SER A 62 -5.43 11.21 -3.04
N GLY A 63 -5.27 9.96 -2.62
CA GLY A 63 -5.78 9.39 -1.38
C GLY A 63 -4.70 9.14 -0.31
N TYR A 64 -5.11 8.57 0.82
CA TYR A 64 -4.22 8.10 1.88
C TYR A 64 -3.79 6.66 1.59
N TYR A 65 -2.53 6.36 1.84
CA TYR A 65 -1.95 5.03 1.62
C TYR A 65 -1.25 4.54 2.89
N TRP A 66 -1.53 3.30 3.29
CA TRP A 66 -0.86 2.66 4.41
C TRP A 66 0.58 2.28 4.07
N SER A 67 1.44 2.31 5.09
CA SER A 67 2.77 1.72 5.05
C SER A 67 2.87 0.53 6.01
N SER A 68 3.88 -0.31 5.82
CA SER A 68 4.22 -1.41 6.73
C SER A 68 4.94 -0.97 8.01
N THR A 69 5.21 0.34 8.16
CA THR A 69 5.84 0.89 9.35
C THR A 69 4.79 1.11 10.43
N GLU A 70 4.91 0.37 11.53
CA GLU A 70 4.11 0.55 12.74
C GLU A 70 4.69 1.63 13.64
N TYR A 71 3.83 2.43 14.27
CA TYR A 71 4.19 3.39 15.31
C TYR A 71 3.97 2.81 16.70
N SER A 72 2.85 2.12 16.91
CA SER A 72 2.51 1.40 18.14
C SER A 72 1.51 0.28 17.83
N SER A 73 1.08 -0.48 18.85
CA SER A 73 0.24 -1.68 18.65
C SER A 73 -1.07 -1.47 17.89
N ASN A 74 -1.59 -0.24 17.83
CA ASN A 74 -2.82 0.10 17.12
C ASN A 74 -2.63 1.27 16.15
N LEU A 75 -1.38 1.72 15.92
CA LEU A 75 -1.07 2.89 15.11
C LEU A 75 -0.06 2.52 14.04
N ALA A 76 -0.40 2.80 12.79
CA ALA A 76 0.48 2.59 11.64
C ALA A 76 0.72 3.91 10.89
N TRP A 77 1.82 3.99 10.15
CA TRP A 77 2.14 5.15 9.31
C TRP A 77 1.39 5.10 7.99
N TYR A 78 0.89 6.25 7.56
CA TYR A 78 0.29 6.45 6.25
C TYR A 78 0.89 7.70 5.57
N GLN A 79 0.72 7.77 4.26
CA GLN A 79 1.06 8.96 3.47
C GLN A 79 -0.11 9.43 2.62
N TYR A 80 -0.31 10.74 2.58
CA TYR A 80 -1.30 11.37 1.75
C TYR A 80 -0.70 11.76 0.39
N PHE A 81 -1.16 11.12 -0.69
CA PHE A 81 -0.55 11.28 -2.01
C PHE A 81 -0.95 12.56 -2.75
N LEU A 82 -1.86 13.37 -2.20
CA LEU A 82 -2.15 14.70 -2.74
C LEU A 82 -0.98 15.67 -2.48
N ASN A 83 -0.47 15.71 -1.25
CA ASN A 83 0.51 16.72 -0.81
C ASN A 83 1.77 16.14 -0.13
N GLY A 84 1.87 14.82 0.03
CA GLY A 84 3.03 14.13 0.59
C GLY A 84 3.04 14.05 2.11
N PHE A 85 2.00 14.53 2.79
CA PHE A 85 1.91 14.51 4.25
C PHE A 85 1.99 13.08 4.80
N GLN A 86 2.86 12.85 5.77
CA GLN A 86 3.00 11.58 6.48
C GLN A 86 2.61 11.75 7.94
N ASN A 87 1.89 10.78 8.48
CA ASN A 87 1.54 10.71 9.89
C ASN A 87 1.17 9.28 10.24
N TYR A 88 0.99 9.00 11.53
CA TYR A 88 0.41 7.75 11.98
C TYR A 88 -1.08 7.95 12.30
N TYR A 89 -1.84 6.88 12.14
CA TYR A 89 -3.24 6.84 12.54
C TYR A 89 -3.62 5.47 13.05
N ASP A 90 -4.79 5.42 13.69
CA ASP A 90 -5.44 4.19 14.07
C ASP A 90 -5.53 3.24 12.87
N GLU A 91 -4.92 2.08 13.02
CA GLU A 91 -4.75 1.11 11.94
C GLU A 91 -6.10 0.60 11.45
N TYR A 92 -7.18 0.65 12.25
CA TYR A 92 -8.52 0.16 11.90
C TYR A 92 -9.22 1.03 10.83
N ARG A 93 -8.58 2.09 10.33
CA ARG A 93 -9.09 2.90 9.22
C ARG A 93 -8.82 2.30 7.85
N THR A 94 -9.78 2.51 6.96
CA THR A 94 -9.68 2.12 5.55
C THR A 94 -8.87 3.16 4.77
N PHE A 95 -7.60 2.87 4.48
CA PHE A 95 -6.79 3.61 3.51
C PHE A 95 -6.38 2.70 2.33
N GLY A 96 -5.90 3.32 1.26
CA GLY A 96 -5.38 2.59 0.10
C GLY A 96 -4.11 1.81 0.45
N VAL A 97 -3.85 0.77 -0.32
CA VAL A 97 -2.59 0.01 -0.26
C VAL A 97 -1.97 -0.01 -1.66
N HIS A 98 -0.64 0.05 -1.71
CA HIS A 98 0.09 -0.06 -2.96
C HIS A 98 1.20 -1.09 -2.78
N ALA A 99 0.98 -2.29 -3.32
CA ALA A 99 1.94 -3.37 -3.24
C ALA A 99 3.22 -3.04 -4.03
N VAL A 100 4.37 -3.27 -3.42
CA VAL A 100 5.70 -3.12 -4.03
C VAL A 100 6.42 -4.47 -4.06
N ARG A 101 7.42 -4.59 -4.92
CA ARG A 101 8.24 -5.80 -5.10
C ARG A 101 9.68 -5.38 -5.33
N ALA A 102 10.62 -6.04 -4.68
CA ALA A 102 12.05 -5.86 -4.89
C ALA A 102 12.51 -6.72 -6.09
N PHE A 103 13.53 -6.26 -6.82
CA PHE A 103 14.08 -6.93 -8.01
C PHE A 103 15.53 -7.33 -7.80
#